data_AF-A0A914LGC9-F1
#
_entry.id   AF-A0A914LGC9-F1
#
_cell.length_a   1.000
_cell.length_b   1.000
_cell.length_c   1.000
_cell.angle_alpha   90.00
_cell.angle_beta   90.00
_cell.angle_gamma   90.00
#
_symmetry.space_group_name_H-M   'P 1'
#
loop_
_entity.id
_entity.type
_entity.pdbx_description
1 polymer ?
#
loop_
_entity_poly.entity_id
_entity_poly.type
_entity_poly.pdbx_seq_one_letter_code
_entity_poly.pdbx_strand_id
1 'polypeptide(L)'
;MVDSTMVSDLNQEEVNDICIKALQDQIRSPSYQHTEAVKWNQNVVETVTESLVRLGYPYKYCVCCVIMQAGLGAGLNIASMCFWDKQIDVTFVVRWESKAVIAVCNVFALRLDNLPPQIMKSDVEENCDEHVNTNGGS
;
A
#
# COMPACT_ATOMS: atom_id res chain seq x y z
N MET A 1 32.75 -14.88 9.12
CA MET A 1 32.86 -13.66 8.30
C MET A 1 32.34 -14.02 6.92
N VAL A 2 31.02 -13.88 6.73
CA VAL A 2 30.40 -13.89 5.41
C VAL A 2 29.85 -12.48 5.22
N ASP A 3 30.21 -11.91 4.08
CA ASP A 3 30.02 -10.53 3.68
C ASP A 3 28.53 -10.17 3.75
N SER A 4 28.14 -9.40 4.77
CA SER A 4 26.86 -8.70 4.78
C SER A 4 26.96 -7.59 3.73
N THR A 5 26.88 -7.98 2.45
CA THR A 5 26.72 -7.04 1.36
C THR A 5 25.53 -6.17 1.73
N MET A 6 25.77 -4.87 1.89
CA MET A 6 24.78 -3.85 2.16
C MET A 6 23.85 -3.77 0.95
N VAL A 7 22.93 -4.73 0.81
CA VAL A 7 21.81 -4.63 -0.12
C VAL A 7 20.99 -3.47 0.41
N SER A 8 20.96 -2.37 -0.35
CA SER A 8 20.09 -1.25 -0.03
C SER A 8 18.66 -1.76 0.05
N ASP A 9 17.99 -1.46 1.16
CA ASP A 9 16.57 -1.79 1.28
C ASP A 9 15.73 -0.82 0.44
N LEU A 10 14.56 -1.29 0.03
CA LEU A 10 13.59 -0.46 -0.68
C LEU A 10 13.15 0.67 0.25
N ASN A 11 13.31 1.92 -0.19
CA ASN A 11 13.01 3.09 0.64
C ASN A 11 11.63 3.71 0.29
N GLN A 12 11.06 4.42 1.25
CA GLN A 12 9.73 5.03 1.13
C GLN A 12 9.66 6.12 0.05
N GLU A 13 10.73 6.90 -0.15
CA GLU A 13 10.76 8.03 -1.08
C GLU A 13 10.71 7.54 -2.54
N GLU A 14 11.52 6.54 -2.88
CA GLU A 14 11.59 5.92 -4.20
C GLU A 14 10.24 5.28 -4.59
N VAL A 15 9.60 4.57 -3.65
CA VAL A 15 8.27 3.99 -3.88
C VAL A 15 7.20 5.08 -4.01
N ASN A 16 7.30 6.17 -3.23
CA ASN A 16 6.39 7.30 -3.32
C ASN A 16 6.49 7.95 -4.70
N ASP A 17 7.70 8.28 -5.15
CA ASP A 17 7.95 8.91 -6.45
C ASP A 17 7.43 8.06 -7.61
N ILE A 18 7.69 6.74 -7.59
CA ILE A 18 7.16 5.81 -8.59
C ILE A 18 5.63 5.85 -8.62
N CYS A 19 4.98 5.75 -7.46
CA CYS A 19 3.52 5.74 -7.36
C CYS A 19 2.90 7.07 -7.80
N ILE A 20 3.43 8.19 -7.30
CA ILE A 20 2.94 9.54 -7.62
C ILE A 20 3.10 9.82 -9.11
N LYS A 21 4.26 9.48 -9.70
CA LYS A 21 4.50 9.66 -11.13
C LYS A 21 3.53 8.84 -11.96
N ALA A 22 3.34 7.55 -11.63
CA ALA A 22 2.39 6.69 -12.34
C ALA A 22 0.95 7.24 -12.25
N LEU A 23 0.52 7.70 -11.06
CA LEU A 23 -0.80 8.29 -10.85
C LEU A 23 -0.99 9.57 -11.68
N GLN A 24 -0.02 10.48 -11.69
CA GLN A 24 -0.07 11.71 -12.48
C GLN A 24 -0.06 11.43 -13.99
N ASP A 25 0.71 10.45 -14.44
CA ASP A 25 0.81 10.11 -15.86
C ASP A 25 -0.47 9.48 -16.41
N GLN A 26 -1.15 8.65 -15.61
CA GLN A 26 -2.39 7.99 -16.02
C GLN A 26 -3.63 8.89 -15.82
N ILE A 27 -3.68 9.64 -14.72
CA ILE A 27 -4.84 10.47 -14.34
C ILE A 27 -4.60 11.93 -14.77
N ARG A 28 -4.65 12.17 -16.08
CA ARG A 28 -4.53 13.52 -16.67
C ARG A 28 -5.86 14.23 -16.88
N SER A 29 -6.98 13.51 -16.72
CA SER A 29 -8.31 14.04 -16.98
C SER A 29 -8.75 15.03 -15.90
N PRO A 30 -9.36 16.18 -16.26
CA PRO A 30 -9.85 17.16 -15.30
C PRO A 30 -11.11 16.71 -14.56
N SER A 31 -11.76 15.62 -15.00
CA SER A 31 -13.02 15.12 -14.46
C SER A 31 -12.96 13.61 -14.25
N TYR A 32 -13.64 13.12 -13.21
CA TYR A 32 -13.78 11.69 -12.96
C TYR A 32 -14.81 11.07 -13.91
N GLN A 33 -14.42 9.97 -14.56
CA GLN A 33 -15.33 9.09 -15.30
C GLN A 33 -15.09 7.66 -14.87
N HIS A 34 -16.16 6.94 -14.51
CA HIS A 34 -16.04 5.59 -13.95
C HIS A 34 -15.30 4.62 -14.89
N THR A 35 -15.65 4.60 -16.18
CA THR A 35 -15.01 3.73 -17.17
C THR A 35 -13.52 4.05 -17.38
N GLU A 36 -13.14 5.33 -17.27
CA GLU A 36 -11.74 5.74 -17.37
C GLU A 36 -10.97 5.40 -16.09
N ALA A 37 -11.60 5.56 -14.92
CA ALA A 37 -11.00 5.22 -13.63
C ALA A 37 -10.59 3.75 -13.52
N VAL A 38 -11.37 2.83 -14.09
CA VAL A 38 -10.99 1.41 -14.16
C VAL A 38 -9.71 1.21 -14.99
N LYS A 39 -9.60 1.89 -16.13
CA LYS A 39 -8.41 1.82 -16.99
C LYS A 39 -7.20 2.47 -16.33
N TRP A 40 -7.37 3.64 -15.70
CA TRP A 40 -6.31 4.29 -14.94
C TRP A 40 -5.79 3.39 -13.83
N ASN A 41 -6.70 2.72 -13.10
CA ASN A 41 -6.33 1.81 -12.02
C ASN A 41 -5.44 0.66 -12.52
N GLN A 42 -5.88 -0.01 -13.58
CA GLN A 42 -5.11 -1.11 -14.17
C GLN A 42 -3.72 -0.64 -14.64
N ASN A 43 -3.67 0.46 -15.40
CA ASN A 43 -2.40 1.00 -15.90
C ASN A 43 -1.46 1.44 -14.78
N VAL A 44 -1.99 2.02 -13.69
CA VAL A 44 -1.19 2.42 -12.53
C VAL A 44 -0.58 1.20 -11.84
N VAL A 45 -1.39 0.18 -11.56
CA VAL A 45 -0.92 -1.04 -10.89
C VAL A 45 0.15 -1.73 -11.73
N GLU A 46 -0.04 -1.84 -13.04
CA GLU A 46 0.95 -2.41 -13.97
C GLU A 46 2.24 -1.57 -13.99
N THR A 47 2.14 -0.25 -14.19
CA THR A 47 3.31 0.66 -14.27
C THR A 47 4.12 0.66 -12.98
N VAL A 48 3.46 0.69 -11.81
CA VAL A 48 4.13 0.66 -10.51
C VAL A 48 4.82 -0.69 -10.31
N THR A 49 4.13 -1.80 -10.60
CA THR A 49 4.71 -3.14 -10.46
C THR A 49 5.93 -3.32 -11.36
N GLU A 50 5.86 -2.92 -12.63
CA GLU A 50 6.99 -2.99 -13.56
C GLU A 50 8.17 -2.14 -13.11
N SER A 51 7.90 -0.93 -12.61
CA SER A 51 8.94 -0.03 -12.10
C SER A 51 9.63 -0.60 -10.87
N LEU A 52 8.88 -1.17 -9.91
CA LEU A 52 9.43 -1.81 -8.71
C LEU A 52 10.28 -3.03 -9.06
N VAL A 53 9.81 -3.90 -9.96
CA VAL A 53 10.58 -5.06 -10.42
C VAL A 53 11.88 -4.63 -11.10
N ARG A 54 11.87 -3.51 -11.84
CA ARG A 54 13.05 -2.96 -12.52
C ARG A 54 14.14 -2.47 -11.57
N LEU A 55 13.80 -2.11 -10.32
CA LEU A 55 14.79 -1.74 -9.30
C LEU A 55 15.69 -2.92 -8.92
N GLY A 56 15.25 -4.16 -9.18
CA GLY A 56 16.08 -5.34 -9.00
C GLY A 56 16.26 -5.79 -7.54
N TYR A 57 15.49 -5.22 -6.60
CA TYR A 57 15.50 -5.69 -5.22
C TYR A 57 14.84 -7.08 -5.09
N PRO A 58 15.28 -7.91 -4.12
CA PRO A 58 14.80 -9.28 -3.96
C PRO A 58 13.46 -9.34 -3.20
N TYR A 59 12.42 -8.69 -3.74
CA TYR A 59 11.07 -8.70 -3.17
C TYR A 59 10.04 -9.28 -4.14
N LYS A 60 8.99 -9.90 -3.60
CA LYS A 60 7.70 -10.06 -4.28
C LYS A 60 6.85 -8.83 -4.00
N TYR A 61 6.30 -8.24 -5.05
CA TYR A 61 5.46 -7.05 -4.94
C TYR A 61 3.98 -7.39 -5.14
N CYS A 62 3.12 -6.87 -4.26
CA CYS A 62 1.68 -6.81 -4.46
C CYS A 62 1.24 -5.35 -4.38
N VAL A 63 0.62 -4.85 -5.45
CA VAL A 63 0.22 -3.45 -5.58
C VAL A 63 -1.30 -3.37 -5.69
N CYS A 64 -1.92 -2.65 -4.77
CA CYS A 64 -3.36 -2.41 -4.73
C CYS A 64 -3.63 -0.92 -4.79
N CYS A 65 -4.23 -0.44 -5.89
CA CYS A 65 -4.64 0.96 -6.00
C CYS A 65 -6.16 1.09 -5.84
N VAL A 66 -6.60 2.10 -5.10
CA VAL A 66 -8.00 2.51 -4.96
C VAL A 66 -8.16 3.92 -5.52
N ILE A 67 -9.12 4.12 -6.42
CA ILE A 67 -9.40 5.41 -7.05
C ILE A 67 -10.85 5.80 -6.75
N MET A 68 -11.05 6.98 -6.16
CA MET A 68 -12.36 7.51 -5.77
C MET A 68 -12.58 8.91 -6.32
N GLN A 69 -13.82 9.24 -6.71
CA GLN A 69 -14.20 10.59 -7.10
C GLN A 69 -14.13 11.55 -5.90
N ALA A 70 -13.44 12.68 -6.06
CA ALA A 70 -13.33 13.73 -5.05
C ALA A 70 -14.56 14.67 -5.05
N GLY A 71 -14.80 15.34 -3.93
CA GLY A 71 -15.74 16.49 -3.87
C GLY A 71 -17.22 16.17 -3.68
N LEU A 72 -17.61 14.89 -3.53
CA LEU A 72 -19.01 14.49 -3.30
C LEU A 72 -19.32 14.11 -1.85
N GLY A 73 -18.42 14.40 -0.91
CA GLY A 73 -18.59 14.03 0.51
C GLY A 73 -18.54 12.52 0.76
N ALA A 74 -18.04 11.73 -0.20
CA ALA A 74 -17.84 10.29 -0.03
C ALA A 74 -16.72 10.02 0.98
N GLY A 75 -16.98 9.13 1.94
CA GLY A 75 -15.97 8.62 2.87
C GLY A 75 -15.23 7.42 2.30
N LEU A 76 -13.94 7.31 2.61
CA LEU A 76 -13.10 6.17 2.24
C LEU A 76 -12.39 5.64 3.48
N ASN A 77 -12.60 4.37 3.80
CA ASN A 77 -11.84 3.64 4.83
C ASN A 77 -11.11 2.48 4.15
N ILE A 78 -9.79 2.43 4.31
CA ILE A 78 -8.94 1.36 3.78
C ILE A 78 -8.17 0.77 4.95
N ALA A 79 -8.33 -0.54 5.16
CA ALA A 79 -7.57 -1.31 6.11
C ALA A 79 -6.93 -2.51 5.39
N SER A 80 -5.70 -2.84 5.78
CA SER A 80 -5.01 -4.05 5.32
C SER A 80 -4.49 -4.83 6.52
N MET A 81 -4.72 -6.14 6.51
CA MET A 81 -4.19 -7.06 7.52
C MET A 81 -3.22 -8.01 6.82
N CYS A 82 -2.03 -8.15 7.38
CA CYS A 82 -0.95 -8.91 6.76
C CYS A 82 -0.30 -9.83 7.80
N PHE A 83 0.01 -11.06 7.38
CA PHE A 83 0.74 -12.04 8.18
C PHE A 83 2.07 -12.33 7.48
N TRP A 84 3.14 -11.69 7.95
CA TRP A 84 4.46 -11.68 7.31
C TRP A 84 5.56 -11.35 8.35
N ASP A 85 6.83 -11.34 7.94
CA ASP A 85 7.96 -11.00 8.82
C ASP A 85 8.11 -9.48 8.96
N LYS A 86 7.82 -8.95 10.16
CA LYS A 86 7.85 -7.51 10.46
C LYS A 86 9.25 -6.87 10.36
N GLN A 87 10.32 -7.66 10.30
CA GLN A 87 11.69 -7.13 10.24
C GLN A 87 12.16 -6.89 8.81
N ILE A 88 11.67 -7.68 7.86
CA ILE A 88 12.16 -7.69 6.47
C ILE A 88 11.08 -7.36 5.44
N ASP A 89 9.80 -7.62 5.75
CA ASP A 89 8.68 -7.30 4.88
C ASP A 89 8.18 -5.89 5.19
N VAL A 90 7.89 -5.14 4.12
CA VAL A 90 7.56 -3.72 4.23
C VAL A 90 6.31 -3.38 3.42
N THR A 91 5.53 -2.45 3.96
CA THR A 91 4.34 -1.92 3.30
C THR A 91 4.49 -0.42 3.11
N PHE A 92 4.03 0.08 1.97
CA PHE A 92 4.02 1.50 1.64
C PHE A 92 2.59 1.91 1.27
N VAL A 93 2.15 3.03 1.82
CA VAL A 93 0.85 3.62 1.51
C VAL A 93 1.09 5.00 0.93
N VAL A 94 0.72 5.18 -0.34
CA VAL A 94 0.88 6.43 -1.07
C VAL A 94 -0.49 7.01 -1.38
N ARG A 95 -0.78 8.19 -0.82
CA ARG A 95 -2.01 8.93 -1.09
C ARG A 95 -1.71 10.06 -2.07
N TRP A 96 -2.49 10.13 -3.15
CA TRP A 96 -2.47 11.20 -4.13
C TRP A 96 -3.85 11.81 -4.29
N GLU A 97 -3.91 13.10 -4.55
CA GLU A 97 -5.16 13.83 -4.70
C GLU A 97 -5.06 14.86 -5.83
N SER A 98 -6.15 14.95 -6.58
CA SER A 98 -6.41 15.98 -7.57
C SER A 98 -7.76 16.62 -7.30
N LYS A 99 -8.13 17.64 -8.07
CA LYS A 99 -9.44 18.31 -7.94
C LYS A 99 -10.63 17.36 -8.11
N ALA A 100 -10.49 16.30 -8.89
CA ALA A 100 -11.60 15.40 -9.24
C ALA A 100 -11.47 14.00 -8.65
N VAL A 101 -10.28 13.61 -8.17
CA VAL A 101 -9.96 12.22 -7.83
C VAL A 101 -9.04 12.15 -6.61
N ILE A 102 -9.34 11.24 -5.69
CA ILE A 102 -8.43 10.77 -4.65
C ILE A 102 -7.98 9.35 -5.02
N ALA A 103 -6.69 9.10 -4.96
CA ALA A 103 -6.12 7.77 -5.18
C ALA A 103 -5.26 7.35 -3.99
N VAL A 104 -5.37 6.09 -3.59
CA VAL A 104 -4.54 5.47 -2.55
C VAL A 104 -3.90 4.22 -3.14
N CYS A 105 -2.57 4.18 -3.19
CA CYS A 105 -1.80 3.04 -3.65
C CYS A 105 -1.13 2.35 -2.46
N ASN A 106 -1.48 1.10 -2.23
CA ASN A 106 -0.84 0.23 -1.24
C ASN A 106 0.14 -0.69 -1.96
N VAL A 107 1.41 -0.66 -1.55
CA VAL A 107 2.46 -1.53 -2.07
C VAL A 107 2.93 -2.41 -0.93
N PHE A 108 2.83 -3.72 -1.11
CA PHE A 108 3.35 -4.73 -0.21
C PHE A 108 4.59 -5.34 -0.84
N ALA A 109 5.73 -5.26 -0.17
CA ALA A 109 6.99 -5.85 -0.61
C ALA A 109 7.39 -6.94 0.39
N LEU A 110 7.37 -8.19 -0.06
CA LEU A 110 7.74 -9.36 0.72
C LEU A 110 9.13 -9.82 0.34
N ARG A 111 10.07 -9.84 1.28
CA ARG A 111 11.47 -10.12 1.01
C ARG A 111 11.67 -11.61 0.74
N LEU A 112 12.59 -11.91 -0.19
CA LEU A 112 12.82 -13.26 -0.70
C LEU A 112 14.05 -13.95 -0.10
N ASP A 113 14.47 -13.54 1.11
CA ASP A 113 15.52 -14.21 1.85
C ASP A 113 15.21 -15.71 1.94
N ASN A 114 16.21 -16.58 1.73
CA ASN A 114 16.11 -18.02 1.99
C ASN A 114 16.04 -18.34 3.50
N LEU A 115 15.41 -17.50 4.31
CA LEU A 115 15.23 -17.76 5.73
C LEU A 115 14.11 -18.79 5.91
N PRO A 116 14.33 -19.84 6.72
CA PRO A 116 13.26 -20.75 7.09
C PRO A 116 12.14 -19.94 7.77
N PRO A 117 10.86 -20.28 7.54
CA PRO A 117 9.76 -19.57 8.16
C PRO A 117 9.92 -19.59 9.68
N GLN A 118 10.23 -18.45 10.27
CA GLN A 118 10.26 -18.31 11.72
C GLN A 118 8.81 -18.23 12.18
N ILE A 119 8.29 -19.37 12.65
CA ILE A 119 6.99 -19.43 13.31
C ILE A 119 7.12 -18.60 14.59
N MET A 120 6.59 -17.37 14.56
CA MET A 120 6.53 -16.52 15.74
C MET A 120 5.68 -17.23 16.79
N LYS A 121 6.24 -17.44 17.98
CA LYS A 121 5.50 -17.92 19.14
C LYS A 121 4.35 -16.94 19.38
N SER A 122 3.16 -17.48 19.57
CA SER A 122 1.95 -16.71 19.84
C SER A 122 2.08 -15.99 21.18
N ASP A 123 2.40 -14.70 21.17
CA ASP A 123 1.99 -13.82 22.26
C ASP A 123 0.54 -13.42 21.95
N VAL A 124 -0.38 -14.16 22.56
CA VAL A 124 -1.79 -13.80 22.64
C VAL A 124 -1.88 -12.61 23.59
N GLU A 125 -1.93 -11.40 23.07
CA GLU A 125 -2.53 -10.28 23.80
C GLU A 125 -3.95 -10.08 23.28
N GLU A 126 -4.85 -10.76 23.99
CA GLU A 126 -6.26 -10.47 24.04
C GLU A 126 -6.44 -9.10 24.71
N ASN A 127 -6.89 -8.10 23.96
CA ASN A 127 -7.57 -6.97 24.59
C ASN A 127 -8.69 -6.43 23.70
N CYS A 128 -9.85 -7.07 23.82
CA CYS A 128 -11.14 -6.49 23.45
C CYS A 128 -11.64 -5.65 24.62
N ASP A 129 -11.29 -4.36 24.66
CA ASP A 129 -12.04 -3.41 25.50
C ASP A 129 -13.16 -2.79 24.67
N GLU A 130 -14.32 -3.44 24.73
CA GLU A 130 -15.61 -2.80 24.47
C GLU A 130 -15.91 -1.81 25.59
N HIS A 131 -15.93 -0.51 25.28
CA HIS A 131 -16.69 0.45 26.08
C HIS A 131 -17.93 0.90 25.32
N VAL A 132 -18.98 0.09 25.45
CA VAL A 132 -20.38 0.54 25.39
C VAL A 132 -20.58 1.52 26.56
N ASN A 133 -20.86 2.78 26.24
CA ASN A 133 -21.35 3.74 27.22
C ASN A 133 -22.85 3.97 26.97
N THR A 134 -23.68 3.15 27.59
CA THR A 134 -25.12 3.44 27.77
C THR A 134 -25.31 4.14 29.11
N ASN A 135 -25.30 5.47 29.11
CA ASN A 135 -25.86 6.22 30.23
C ASN A 135 -27.37 6.40 30.01
N GLY A 136 -28.14 5.56 30.68
CA GLY A 136 -29.54 5.80 31.01
C GLY A 136 -29.70 6.10 32.49
N GLY A 137 -30.71 6.91 32.82
CA GLY A 137 -31.24 7.14 34.17
C GLY A 137 -30.69 8.41 34.83
N SER A 138 -31.48 9.27 35.46
CA SER A 138 -32.90 9.21 35.86
C SER A 138 -33.48 10.61 35.94
#